data_AF-A0A961V722-F1
#
_entry.id   AF-A0A961V722-F1
#
_cell.length_a   1.000
_cell.length_b   1.000
_cell.length_c   1.000
_cell.angle_alpha   90.00
_cell.angle_beta   90.00
_cell.angle_gamma   90.00
#
_symmetry.space_group_name_H-M   'P 1'
#
loop_
_entity.id
_entity.type
_entity.pdbx_description
1 polymer ?
#
loop_
_entity_poly.entity_id
_entity_poly.type
_entity_poly.pdbx_seq_one_letter_code
_entity_poly.pdbx_strand_id
1 'polypeptide(L)'
;MSHGMEHWHPNPDFFFKPGAGPVLDVGPYYVTNLIQLLGPVARIVAMSSTPAPQRVIGSKPRKGQTIDVETPTTVHGVLEFESGAVVTLGASWDVWQHGHRPMELYGEKGTLLLPDPNYFGGKLAMTKGDVPVKALPAFDHPFGKPNESHPAGRQANYRAAGLADMAQAILDGRPHRCSAELALHAVDVMTALLKSGETGRFVKPTTTCERPEPLGIRQANALLKPKPAPRSRKRKA
;
A
#
# COMPACT_ATOMS: atom_id res chain seq x y z
N MET A 1 9.05 6.25 1.12
CA MET A 1 9.54 7.36 1.96
C MET A 1 9.76 8.55 1.04
N SER A 2 9.52 9.78 1.49
CA SER A 2 9.59 10.97 0.63
C SER A 2 9.87 12.24 1.46
N HIS A 3 9.86 13.41 0.82
CA HIS A 3 9.99 14.71 1.48
C HIS A 3 8.62 15.40 1.62
N GLY A 4 7.71 14.73 2.36
CA GLY A 4 6.37 15.21 2.70
C GLY A 4 5.51 15.67 1.52
N MET A 5 4.36 16.28 1.82
CA MET A 5 3.40 16.74 0.81
C MET A 5 3.46 18.25 0.56
N GLU A 6 4.12 19.00 1.44
CA GLU A 6 4.26 20.45 1.42
C GLU A 6 4.92 20.99 0.14
N HIS A 7 5.73 20.19 -0.53
CA HIS A 7 6.43 20.62 -1.74
C HIS A 7 5.53 20.70 -2.98
N TRP A 8 4.38 19.99 -2.99
CA TRP A 8 3.51 19.88 -4.17
C TRP A 8 2.02 20.04 -3.89
N HIS A 9 1.52 19.61 -2.73
CA HIS A 9 0.09 19.61 -2.43
C HIS A 9 -0.40 21.03 -2.14
N PRO A 10 -1.52 21.51 -2.72
CA PRO A 10 -1.97 22.90 -2.55
C PRO A 10 -2.44 23.24 -1.13
N ASN A 11 -2.83 22.24 -0.34
CA ASN A 11 -3.28 22.36 1.06
C ASN A 11 -2.70 21.23 1.93
N PRO A 12 -1.42 21.29 2.34
CA PRO A 12 -0.73 20.16 2.96
C PRO A 12 -0.96 20.03 4.47
N ASP A 13 -1.67 20.96 5.10
CA ASP A 13 -1.74 21.12 6.56
C ASP A 13 -2.23 19.86 7.27
N PHE A 14 -3.31 19.24 6.76
CA PHE A 14 -3.91 18.06 7.39
C PHE A 14 -2.93 16.90 7.48
N PHE A 15 -2.02 16.75 6.52
CA PHE A 15 -1.02 15.68 6.55
C PHE A 15 -0.15 15.74 7.82
N PHE A 16 0.02 16.94 8.41
CA PHE A 16 0.84 17.16 9.60
C PHE A 16 0.03 17.30 10.90
N LYS A 17 -1.27 16.97 10.89
CA LYS A 17 -2.15 17.01 12.07
C LYS A 17 -2.35 15.63 12.70
N PRO A 18 -2.83 15.55 13.96
CA PRO A 18 -3.22 14.28 14.57
C PRO A 18 -4.23 13.52 13.69
N GLY A 19 -4.01 12.21 13.51
CA GLY A 19 -4.81 11.38 12.60
C GLY A 19 -4.30 11.34 11.15
N ALA A 20 -3.17 11.97 10.86
CA ALA A 20 -2.47 11.87 9.58
C ALA A 20 -1.03 11.35 9.76
N GLY A 21 -0.08 11.81 8.94
CA GLY A 21 1.29 11.32 8.92
C GLY A 21 1.53 10.18 7.91
N PRO A 22 2.80 9.80 7.67
CA PRO A 22 3.17 8.86 6.62
C PRO A 22 2.58 7.46 6.84
N VAL A 23 2.36 7.07 8.10
CA VAL A 23 1.74 5.78 8.45
C VAL A 23 0.27 5.74 8.04
N LEU A 24 -0.51 6.79 8.31
CA LEU A 24 -1.95 6.78 8.01
C LEU A 24 -2.28 7.17 6.56
N ASP A 25 -1.37 7.85 5.87
CA ASP A 25 -1.51 8.18 4.45
C ASP A 25 -1.12 7.01 3.52
N VAL A 26 0.11 6.50 3.66
CA VAL A 26 0.67 5.48 2.76
C VAL A 26 0.58 4.07 3.34
N GLY A 27 0.55 3.94 4.67
CA GLY A 27 0.43 2.65 5.33
C GLY A 27 -0.77 1.81 4.91
N PRO A 28 -1.97 2.35 4.57
CA PRO A 28 -3.08 1.53 4.11
C PRO A 28 -2.72 0.64 2.92
N TYR A 29 -1.87 1.08 2.00
CA TYR A 29 -1.42 0.26 0.87
C TYR A 29 -0.48 -0.87 1.31
N TYR A 30 0.53 -0.55 2.12
CA TYR A 30 1.58 -1.48 2.49
C TYR A 30 1.13 -2.47 3.57
N VAL A 31 0.47 -1.98 4.62
CA VAL A 31 -0.03 -2.82 5.72
C VAL A 31 -1.10 -3.78 5.21
N THR A 32 -2.06 -3.31 4.40
CA THR A 32 -3.08 -4.19 3.83
C THR A 32 -2.48 -5.21 2.86
N ASN A 33 -1.45 -4.84 2.10
CA ASN A 33 -0.77 -5.80 1.21
C ASN A 33 0.00 -6.86 2.01
N LEU A 34 0.68 -6.49 3.08
CA LEU A 34 1.34 -7.44 3.98
C LEU A 34 0.32 -8.37 4.64
N ILE A 35 -0.82 -7.86 5.12
CA ILE A 35 -1.87 -8.69 5.71
C ILE A 35 -2.44 -9.68 4.69
N GLN A 36 -2.66 -9.24 3.45
CA GLN A 36 -3.11 -10.13 2.38
C GLN A 36 -2.09 -11.24 2.04
N LEU A 37 -0.80 -10.98 2.20
CA LEU A 37 0.25 -11.96 1.91
C LEU A 37 0.50 -12.90 3.10
N LEU A 38 0.58 -12.36 4.31
CA LEU A 38 1.12 -13.03 5.49
C LEU A 38 0.08 -13.36 6.57
N GLY A 39 -1.14 -12.79 6.47
CA GLY A 39 -2.19 -12.89 7.49
C GLY A 39 -2.16 -11.75 8.51
N PRO A 40 -2.90 -11.87 9.62
CA PRO A 40 -3.01 -10.83 10.63
C PRO A 40 -1.70 -10.61 11.41
N VAL A 41 -1.55 -9.40 11.95
CA VAL A 41 -0.43 -8.98 12.80
C VAL A 41 -0.77 -9.27 14.27
N ALA A 42 0.12 -9.96 14.96
CA ALA A 42 -0.02 -10.36 16.36
C ALA A 42 0.51 -9.30 17.33
N ARG A 43 1.63 -8.65 17.00
CA ARG A 43 2.33 -7.73 17.90
C ARG A 43 3.24 -6.76 17.14
N ILE A 44 3.42 -5.57 17.72
CA ILE A 44 4.16 -4.47 17.12
C ILE A 44 5.07 -3.82 18.16
N VAL A 45 6.27 -3.40 17.73
CA VAL A 45 7.10 -2.42 18.46
C VAL A 45 7.62 -1.36 17.50
N ALA A 46 7.64 -0.09 17.91
CA ALA A 46 8.08 1.01 17.07
C ALA A 46 8.78 2.13 17.82
N MET A 47 9.46 2.97 17.06
CA MET A 47 9.96 4.28 17.46
C MET A 47 9.45 5.32 16.45
N SER A 48 9.17 6.52 16.95
CA SER A 48 8.70 7.63 16.14
C SER A 48 9.49 8.91 16.43
N SER A 49 9.65 9.76 15.42
CA SER A 49 10.28 11.07 15.54
C SER A 49 9.61 12.12 14.65
N THR A 50 9.80 13.38 15.04
CA THR A 50 9.39 14.57 14.29
C THR A 50 10.59 15.52 14.19
N PRO A 51 11.53 15.28 13.27
CA PRO A 51 12.78 16.05 13.19
C PRO A 51 12.57 17.54 12.87
N ALA A 52 11.54 17.86 12.08
CA ALA A 52 11.18 19.23 11.73
C ALA A 52 9.86 19.62 12.42
N PRO A 53 9.88 20.52 13.42
CA PRO A 53 8.66 20.98 14.09
C PRO A 53 7.79 21.87 13.19
N GLN A 54 8.37 22.41 12.11
CA GLN A 54 7.71 23.24 11.13
C GLN A 54 8.13 22.87 9.71
N ARG A 55 7.21 22.97 8.75
CA ARG A 55 7.43 22.75 7.31
C ARG A 55 7.02 23.99 6.53
N VAL A 56 7.69 24.27 5.40
CA VAL A 56 7.38 25.41 4.52
C VAL A 56 6.70 24.92 3.24
N ILE A 57 5.57 25.50 2.90
CA ILE A 57 4.80 25.15 1.70
C ILE A 57 5.55 25.60 0.44
N GLY A 58 5.83 24.66 -0.47
CA GLY A 58 6.46 24.93 -1.77
C GLY A 58 5.47 25.21 -2.91
N SER A 59 4.22 24.79 -2.75
CA SER A 59 3.15 24.87 -3.75
C SER A 59 2.37 26.19 -3.70
N LYS A 60 1.80 26.59 -4.84
CA LYS A 60 0.82 27.71 -4.90
C LYS A 60 -0.57 27.21 -4.47
N PRO A 61 -1.42 28.08 -3.88
CA PRO A 61 -1.24 29.53 -3.71
C PRO A 61 -0.48 29.95 -2.44
N ARG A 62 -0.24 29.03 -1.51
CA ARG A 62 0.25 29.32 -0.16
C ARG A 62 1.78 29.24 0.00
N LYS A 63 2.50 29.35 -1.11
CA LYS A 63 3.96 29.21 -1.15
C LYS A 63 4.63 30.13 -0.12
N GLY A 64 5.51 29.57 0.70
CA GLY A 64 6.24 30.29 1.75
C GLY A 64 5.53 30.38 3.09
N GLN A 65 4.26 29.95 3.20
CA GLN A 65 3.61 29.79 4.51
C GLN A 65 4.18 28.58 5.25
N THR A 66 4.10 28.64 6.59
CA THR A 66 4.60 27.59 7.49
C THR A 66 3.45 26.74 8.02
N ILE A 67 3.72 25.45 8.23
CA ILE A 67 2.82 24.49 8.87
C ILE A 67 3.51 23.97 10.13
N ASP A 68 2.82 24.01 11.27
CA ASP A 68 3.25 23.31 12.48
C ASP A 68 3.00 21.81 12.37
N VAL A 69 4.00 21.01 12.76
CA VAL A 69 3.94 19.55 12.69
C VAL A 69 3.52 18.97 14.03
N GLU A 70 2.34 18.36 14.05
CA GLU A 70 1.66 17.86 15.26
C GLU A 70 1.49 16.33 15.26
N THR A 71 2.10 15.65 14.29
CA THR A 71 2.10 14.18 14.18
C THR A 71 3.51 13.69 13.86
N PRO A 72 3.90 12.45 14.24
CA PRO A 72 5.16 11.87 13.83
C PRO A 72 5.33 11.82 12.31
N THR A 73 6.47 12.29 11.81
CA THR A 73 6.80 12.30 10.38
C THR A 73 7.81 11.23 9.99
N THR A 74 8.41 10.54 10.97
CA THR A 74 9.24 9.35 10.77
C THR A 74 8.86 8.29 11.79
N VAL A 75 8.57 7.08 11.32
CA VAL A 75 8.20 5.92 12.14
C VAL A 75 8.93 4.69 11.61
N HIS A 76 9.60 3.99 12.52
CA HIS A 76 10.23 2.70 12.26
C HIS A 76 9.69 1.68 13.25
N GLY A 77 9.26 0.51 12.76
CA GLY A 77 8.76 -0.54 13.62
C GLY A 77 8.96 -1.94 13.08
N VAL A 78 8.71 -2.91 13.95
CA VAL A 78 8.75 -4.34 13.67
C VAL A 78 7.36 -4.91 13.93
N LEU A 79 6.80 -5.56 12.91
CA LEU A 79 5.51 -6.23 12.93
C LEU A 79 5.74 -7.75 13.00
N GLU A 80 5.22 -8.39 14.05
CA GLU A 80 5.15 -9.84 14.18
C GLU A 80 3.77 -10.31 13.73
N PHE A 81 3.72 -11.21 12.77
CA PHE A 81 2.50 -11.79 12.22
C PHE A 81 2.11 -13.08 12.95
N GLU A 82 0.82 -13.41 12.99
CA GLU A 82 0.33 -14.68 13.55
C GLU A 82 0.90 -15.90 12.81
N SER A 83 1.34 -15.73 11.56
CA SER A 83 2.06 -16.75 10.79
C SER A 83 3.51 -16.97 11.22
N GLY A 84 4.02 -16.18 12.18
CA GLY A 84 5.42 -16.18 12.63
C GLY A 84 6.36 -15.33 11.77
N ALA A 85 5.86 -14.74 10.67
CA ALA A 85 6.66 -13.80 9.88
C ALA A 85 6.94 -12.51 10.66
N VAL A 86 8.13 -11.93 10.45
CA VAL A 86 8.53 -10.66 11.08
C VAL A 86 8.91 -9.67 9.98
N VAL A 87 8.34 -8.47 10.03
CA VAL A 87 8.54 -7.42 9.02
C VAL A 87 9.01 -6.14 9.68
N THR A 88 10.12 -5.59 9.19
CA THR A 88 10.52 -4.22 9.50
C THR A 88 9.81 -3.26 8.57
N LEU A 89 9.06 -2.31 9.13
CA LEU A 89 8.35 -1.26 8.39
C LEU A 89 8.97 0.10 8.71
N GLY A 90 9.26 0.88 7.67
CA GLY A 90 9.72 2.26 7.77
C GLY A 90 8.83 3.20 6.95
N ALA A 91 8.29 4.22 7.61
CA ALA A 91 7.47 5.24 6.98
C ALA A 91 8.02 6.62 7.37
N SER A 92 8.42 7.42 6.37
CA SER A 92 9.03 8.73 6.65
C SER A 92 8.74 9.76 5.55
N TRP A 93 8.48 10.98 5.99
CA TRP A 93 8.39 12.21 5.20
C TRP A 93 9.58 13.17 5.45
N ASP A 94 10.61 12.71 6.15
CA ASP A 94 11.85 13.45 6.43
C ASP A 94 13.00 13.04 5.49
N VAL A 95 12.68 12.40 4.35
CA VAL A 95 13.67 11.80 3.45
C VAL A 95 13.71 12.49 2.10
N TRP A 96 14.86 13.06 1.75
CA TRP A 96 15.08 13.65 0.43
C TRP A 96 15.18 12.60 -0.69
N GLN A 97 15.91 11.52 -0.44
CA GLN A 97 16.12 10.41 -1.39
C GLN A 97 16.50 9.14 -0.63
N HIS A 98 16.17 7.97 -1.16
CA HIS A 98 16.56 6.68 -0.58
C HIS A 98 16.85 5.61 -1.64
N GLY A 99 17.61 4.58 -1.25
CA GLY A 99 17.83 3.35 -2.03
C GLY A 99 16.93 2.18 -1.63
N HIS A 100 16.06 2.35 -0.62
CA HIS A 100 15.14 1.29 -0.17
C HIS A 100 14.18 0.86 -1.27
N ARG A 101 13.93 -0.45 -1.35
CA ARG A 101 12.84 -1.00 -2.16
C ARG A 101 11.51 -0.86 -1.44
N PRO A 102 10.38 -0.87 -2.17
CA PRO A 102 9.06 -0.83 -1.55
C PRO A 102 8.82 -1.99 -0.59
N MET A 103 9.12 -3.23 -1.01
CA MET A 103 8.91 -4.41 -0.18
C MET A 103 9.79 -5.57 -0.63
N GLU A 104 10.37 -6.27 0.35
CA GLU A 104 11.12 -7.50 0.15
C GLU A 104 10.67 -8.53 1.20
N LEU A 105 10.42 -9.76 0.77
CA LEU A 105 10.06 -10.87 1.66
C LEU A 105 11.12 -11.96 1.54
N TYR A 106 11.66 -12.38 2.68
CA TYR A 106 12.70 -13.41 2.75
C TYR A 106 12.09 -14.70 3.28
N GLY A 107 12.12 -15.74 2.47
CA GLY A 107 11.66 -17.08 2.85
C GLY A 107 12.80 -18.10 2.79
N GLU A 108 12.53 -19.28 3.32
CA GLU A 108 13.51 -20.39 3.37
C GLU A 108 14.06 -20.82 2.01
N LYS A 109 13.29 -20.58 0.93
CA LYS A 109 13.61 -21.02 -0.43
C LYS A 109 14.06 -19.88 -1.34
N GLY A 110 14.16 -18.66 -0.84
CA GLY A 110 14.58 -17.49 -1.59
C GLY A 110 13.82 -16.23 -1.21
N THR A 111 14.09 -15.17 -1.97
CA THR A 111 13.60 -13.82 -1.72
C THR A 111 12.59 -13.43 -2.78
N LEU A 112 11.51 -12.74 -2.37
CA LEU A 112 10.56 -12.08 -3.24
C LEU A 112 10.73 -10.57 -3.15
N LEU A 113 10.90 -9.93 -4.30
CA LEU A 113 11.09 -8.48 -4.44
C LEU A 113 9.83 -7.92 -5.07
N LEU A 114 9.03 -7.22 -4.27
CA LEU A 114 7.68 -6.79 -4.64
C LEU A 114 7.70 -5.33 -5.13
N PRO A 115 6.85 -4.98 -6.11
CA PRO A 115 6.67 -3.60 -6.54
C PRO A 115 5.93 -2.77 -5.47
N ASP A 116 5.86 -1.47 -5.69
CA ASP A 116 5.10 -0.55 -4.84
C ASP A 116 3.59 -0.88 -4.90
N PRO A 117 2.96 -1.29 -3.78
CA PRO A 117 1.55 -1.70 -3.75
C PRO A 117 0.57 -0.54 -3.95
N ASN A 118 1.02 0.72 -3.93
CA ASN A 118 0.21 1.87 -4.36
C ASN A 118 -0.18 1.77 -5.85
N TYR A 119 0.59 1.00 -6.62
CA TYR A 119 0.31 0.69 -8.01
C TYR A 119 -0.04 -0.80 -8.16
N PHE A 120 -1.00 -1.11 -9.01
CA PHE A 120 -1.56 -2.47 -9.13
C PHE A 120 -0.69 -3.40 -9.98
N GLY A 121 0.46 -2.91 -10.42
CA GLY A 121 1.41 -3.62 -11.26
C GLY A 121 2.83 -3.15 -10.96
N GLY A 122 3.77 -3.65 -11.75
CA GLY A 122 5.19 -3.40 -11.55
C GLY A 122 6.01 -4.67 -11.76
N LYS A 123 7.32 -4.53 -11.64
CA LYS A 123 8.24 -5.65 -11.85
C LYS A 123 8.37 -6.46 -10.56
N LEU A 124 7.93 -7.70 -10.60
CA LEU A 124 8.29 -8.72 -9.63
C LEU A 124 9.69 -9.25 -9.94
N ALA A 125 10.46 -9.58 -8.91
CA ALA A 125 11.67 -10.37 -9.03
C ALA A 125 11.74 -11.38 -7.89
N MET A 126 12.40 -12.52 -8.12
CA MET A 126 12.60 -13.50 -7.06
C MET A 126 13.93 -14.23 -7.19
N THR A 127 14.36 -14.87 -6.10
CA THR A 127 15.47 -15.82 -6.10
C THR A 127 14.99 -17.23 -5.76
N LYS A 128 15.81 -18.23 -6.11
CA LYS A 128 15.75 -19.59 -5.56
C LYS A 128 17.04 -19.80 -4.78
N GLY A 129 16.95 -19.79 -3.45
CA GLY A 129 18.12 -19.59 -2.60
C GLY A 129 18.77 -18.23 -2.88
N ASP A 130 20.06 -18.22 -3.18
CA ASP A 130 20.84 -17.06 -3.57
C ASP A 130 20.85 -16.79 -5.09
N VAL A 131 20.24 -17.67 -5.90
CA VAL A 131 20.26 -17.56 -7.36
C VAL A 131 19.08 -16.74 -7.88
N PRO A 132 19.30 -15.61 -8.59
CA PRO A 132 18.22 -14.84 -9.21
C PRO A 132 17.47 -15.64 -10.27
N VAL A 133 16.14 -15.60 -10.23
CA VAL A 133 15.30 -16.17 -11.29
C VAL A 133 15.28 -15.20 -12.48
N LYS A 134 15.91 -15.61 -13.58
CA LYS A 134 16.07 -14.76 -14.78
C LYS A 134 14.74 -14.41 -15.46
N ALA A 135 13.79 -15.34 -15.48
CA ALA A 135 12.48 -15.15 -16.05
C ALA A 135 11.43 -15.74 -15.10
N LEU A 136 10.58 -14.88 -14.56
CA LEU A 136 9.42 -15.33 -13.80
C LEU A 136 8.39 -15.95 -14.75
N PRO A 137 7.57 -16.90 -14.27
CA PRO A 137 6.41 -17.37 -15.03
C PRO A 137 5.55 -16.19 -15.48
N ALA A 138 5.09 -16.24 -16.73
CA ALA A 138 4.20 -15.21 -17.24
C ALA A 138 2.91 -15.19 -16.40
N PHE A 139 2.63 -14.03 -15.79
CA PHE A 139 1.42 -13.81 -15.00
C PHE A 139 0.67 -12.61 -15.58
N ASP A 140 -0.12 -12.85 -16.63
CA ASP A 140 -0.87 -11.82 -17.35
C ASP A 140 -2.15 -11.41 -16.59
N HIS A 141 -1.97 -10.94 -15.36
CA HIS A 141 -3.08 -10.50 -14.52
C HIS A 141 -3.68 -9.20 -15.10
N PRO A 142 -5.01 -9.13 -15.33
CA PRO A 142 -5.61 -7.99 -15.99
C PRO A 142 -5.47 -6.69 -15.17
N PHE A 143 -5.40 -6.77 -13.84
CA PHE A 143 -5.15 -5.59 -12.98
C PHE A 143 -3.68 -5.16 -12.92
N GLY A 144 -2.76 -5.92 -13.53
CA GLY A 144 -1.36 -5.49 -13.69
C GLY A 144 -1.12 -4.60 -14.91
N LYS A 145 -2.14 -4.41 -15.76
CA LYS A 145 -2.00 -3.71 -17.05
C LYS A 145 -2.12 -2.19 -16.87
N PRO A 146 -1.18 -1.38 -17.41
CA PRO A 146 -1.29 0.06 -17.29
C PRO A 146 -2.56 0.62 -17.97
N ASN A 147 -3.35 1.41 -17.24
CA ASN A 147 -4.61 2.00 -17.71
C ASN A 147 -4.69 3.52 -17.49
N GLU A 148 -3.71 4.13 -16.82
CA GLU A 148 -3.67 5.56 -16.52
C GLU A 148 -2.31 6.16 -16.93
N SER A 149 -2.31 7.45 -17.29
CA SER A 149 -1.10 8.24 -17.51
C SER A 149 -0.66 8.92 -16.22
N HIS A 150 0.55 8.64 -15.77
CA HIS A 150 1.18 9.28 -14.61
C HIS A 150 2.42 10.07 -15.09
N PRO A 151 2.88 11.11 -14.38
CA PRO A 151 4.11 11.84 -14.75
C PRO A 151 5.34 10.93 -14.92
N ALA A 152 5.39 9.81 -14.20
CA ALA A 152 6.46 8.81 -14.28
C ALA A 152 6.23 7.72 -15.37
N GLY A 153 5.22 7.88 -16.23
CA GLY A 153 4.85 6.92 -17.27
C GLY A 153 3.47 6.28 -17.05
N ARG A 154 3.09 5.33 -17.92
CA ARG A 154 1.80 4.65 -17.77
C ARG A 154 1.83 3.68 -16.59
N GLN A 155 0.81 3.74 -15.74
CA GLN A 155 0.70 2.91 -14.54
C GLN A 155 -0.64 2.18 -14.48
N ALA A 156 -0.65 1.08 -13.73
CA ALA A 156 -1.86 0.32 -13.43
C ALA A 156 -2.55 0.93 -12.21
N ASN A 157 -3.80 1.36 -12.40
CA ASN A 157 -4.66 1.95 -11.37
C ASN A 157 -6.05 1.31 -11.42
N TYR A 158 -6.28 0.34 -10.52
CA TYR A 158 -7.55 -0.38 -10.40
C TYR A 158 -8.20 -0.13 -9.03
N ARG A 159 -8.20 1.12 -8.57
CA ARG A 159 -8.76 1.51 -7.24
C ARG A 159 -10.22 1.11 -7.03
N ALA A 160 -11.00 0.92 -8.10
CA ALA A 160 -12.38 0.43 -8.02
C ALA A 160 -12.51 -1.11 -7.93
N ALA A 161 -11.41 -1.87 -7.95
CA ALA A 161 -11.44 -3.33 -7.92
C ALA A 161 -12.12 -3.90 -6.67
N GLY A 162 -11.83 -3.33 -5.50
CA GLY A 162 -12.46 -3.77 -4.24
C GLY A 162 -13.98 -3.56 -4.25
N LEU A 163 -14.43 -2.40 -4.75
CA LEU A 163 -15.85 -2.11 -4.91
C LEU A 163 -16.54 -3.06 -5.89
N ALA A 164 -15.88 -3.38 -7.01
CA ALA A 164 -16.39 -4.34 -7.99
C ALA A 164 -16.48 -5.77 -7.42
N ASP A 165 -15.44 -6.23 -6.70
CA ASP A 165 -15.47 -7.53 -6.00
C ASP A 165 -16.59 -7.58 -4.96
N MET A 166 -16.78 -6.50 -4.19
CA MET A 166 -17.85 -6.40 -3.19
C MET A 166 -19.24 -6.52 -3.83
N ALA A 167 -19.49 -5.78 -4.92
CA ALA A 167 -20.77 -5.86 -5.63
C ALA A 167 -21.02 -7.28 -6.16
N GLN A 168 -20.01 -7.92 -6.78
CA GLN A 168 -20.14 -9.28 -7.29
C GLN A 168 -20.33 -10.30 -6.17
N ALA A 169 -19.62 -10.14 -5.05
CA ALA A 169 -19.72 -11.03 -3.90
C ALA A 169 -21.12 -11.03 -3.26
N ILE A 170 -21.77 -9.87 -3.19
CA ILE A 170 -23.16 -9.72 -2.73
C ILE A 170 -24.12 -10.49 -3.64
N LEU A 171 -23.94 -10.39 -4.97
CA LEU A 171 -24.76 -11.11 -5.94
C LEU A 171 -24.56 -12.63 -5.87
N ASP A 172 -23.31 -13.06 -5.64
CA ASP A 172 -22.93 -14.48 -5.58
C ASP A 172 -23.17 -15.12 -4.20
N GLY A 173 -23.53 -14.34 -3.18
CA GLY A 173 -23.70 -14.83 -1.80
C GLY A 173 -22.41 -15.31 -1.14
N ARG A 174 -21.26 -14.71 -1.48
CA ARG A 174 -19.94 -15.05 -0.91
C ARG A 174 -19.34 -13.88 -0.11
N PRO A 175 -18.36 -14.13 0.77
CA PRO A 175 -17.54 -13.05 1.34
C PRO A 175 -16.81 -12.25 0.23
N HIS A 176 -16.69 -10.95 0.44
CA HIS A 176 -15.86 -10.07 -0.40
C HIS A 176 -14.46 -9.95 0.21
N ARG A 177 -13.46 -9.77 -0.64
CA ARG A 177 -12.04 -9.78 -0.22
C ARG A 177 -11.65 -8.58 0.63
N CYS A 178 -12.22 -7.42 0.32
CA CYS A 178 -12.01 -6.18 1.07
C CYS A 178 -13.00 -6.08 2.25
N SER A 179 -12.98 -7.06 3.15
CA SER A 179 -13.94 -7.12 4.25
C SER A 179 -13.74 -6.01 5.28
N ALA A 180 -14.77 -5.77 6.09
CA ALA A 180 -14.71 -4.79 7.17
C ALA A 180 -13.67 -5.19 8.22
N GLU A 181 -13.51 -6.49 8.51
CA GLU A 181 -12.53 -7.04 9.44
C GLU A 181 -11.10 -6.79 8.96
N LEU A 182 -10.82 -7.01 7.67
CA LEU A 182 -9.51 -6.70 7.07
C LEU A 182 -9.21 -5.20 7.18
N ALA A 183 -10.16 -4.34 6.79
CA ALA A 183 -9.98 -2.91 6.83
C ALA A 183 -9.77 -2.40 8.26
N LEU A 184 -10.57 -2.91 9.21
CA LEU A 184 -10.45 -2.56 10.62
C LEU A 184 -9.11 -3.02 11.20
N HIS A 185 -8.68 -4.25 10.90
CA HIS A 185 -7.40 -4.76 11.36
C HIS A 185 -6.22 -3.97 10.79
N ALA A 186 -6.25 -3.56 9.52
CA ALA A 186 -5.23 -2.69 8.95
C ALA A 186 -5.13 -1.34 9.68
N VAL A 187 -6.28 -0.73 10.01
CA VAL A 187 -6.33 0.53 10.80
C VAL A 187 -5.81 0.31 12.22
N ASP A 188 -6.19 -0.77 12.87
CA ASP A 188 -5.71 -1.14 14.21
C ASP A 188 -4.18 -1.33 14.21
N VAL A 189 -3.63 -2.04 13.22
CA VAL A 189 -2.17 -2.19 13.06
C VAL A 189 -1.46 -0.84 12.91
N MET A 190 -1.97 0.05 12.06
CA MET A 190 -1.36 1.37 11.86
C MET A 190 -1.44 2.25 13.11
N THR A 191 -2.57 2.24 13.82
CA THR A 191 -2.74 3.01 15.06
C THR A 191 -1.94 2.41 16.22
N ALA A 192 -1.84 1.08 16.31
CA ALA A 192 -0.98 0.37 17.25
C ALA A 192 0.50 0.64 17.00
N LEU A 193 0.93 0.76 15.73
CA LEU A 193 2.29 1.17 15.37
C LEU A 193 2.61 2.57 15.91
N LEU A 194 1.73 3.55 15.72
CA LEU A 194 1.90 4.90 16.24
C LEU A 194 1.91 4.92 17.78
N LYS A 195 0.95 4.23 18.41
CA LYS A 195 0.89 4.09 19.88
C LYS A 195 2.15 3.44 20.45
N SER A 196 2.71 2.46 19.75
CA SER A 196 3.97 1.83 20.16
C SER A 196 5.13 2.82 20.08
N GLY A 197 5.21 3.61 19.00
CA GLY A 197 6.21 4.67 18.84
C GLY A 197 6.14 5.73 19.94
N GLU A 198 4.93 6.13 20.35
CA GLU A 198 4.68 7.09 21.42
C GLU A 198 5.05 6.53 22.80
N THR A 199 4.65 5.30 23.09
CA THR A 199 4.78 4.72 24.44
C THR A 199 6.09 3.98 24.68
N GLY A 200 6.85 3.66 23.62
CA GLY A 200 8.06 2.83 23.68
C GLY A 200 7.81 1.38 24.10
N ARG A 201 6.58 0.88 23.94
CA ARG A 201 6.15 -0.46 24.40
C ARG A 201 5.70 -1.32 23.24
N PHE A 202 5.77 -2.64 23.44
CA PHE A 202 5.06 -3.57 22.57
C PHE A 202 3.56 -3.32 22.66
N VAL A 203 2.90 -3.24 21.51
CA VAL A 203 1.45 -3.09 21.39
C VAL A 203 0.91 -4.28 20.60
N LYS A 204 -0.17 -4.87 21.09
CA LYS A 204 -0.95 -5.86 20.35
C LYS A 204 -2.15 -5.16 19.71
N PRO A 205 -2.39 -5.35 18.40
CA PRO A 205 -3.68 -5.01 17.81
C PRO A 205 -4.82 -5.66 18.60
N THR A 206 -5.95 -4.98 18.70
CA THR A 206 -7.16 -5.44 19.40
C THR A 206 -8.10 -6.26 18.52
N THR A 207 -7.88 -6.22 17.21
CA THR A 207 -8.69 -6.84 16.17
C THR A 207 -7.87 -7.85 15.38
N THR A 208 -8.54 -8.68 14.57
CA THR A 208 -7.93 -9.64 13.67
C THR A 208 -8.76 -9.76 12.40
N CYS A 209 -8.25 -10.49 11.41
CA CYS A 209 -8.95 -10.78 10.16
C CYS A 209 -8.49 -12.12 9.58
N GLU A 210 -9.34 -12.72 8.75
CA GLU A 210 -8.88 -13.80 7.87
C GLU A 210 -7.98 -13.25 6.77
N ARG A 211 -6.98 -14.04 6.35
CA ARG A 211 -6.19 -13.71 5.16
C ARG A 211 -7.08 -13.92 3.92
N PRO A 212 -7.42 -12.87 3.15
CA PRO A 212 -8.32 -13.01 2.00
C PRO A 212 -7.76 -13.93 0.93
N GLU A 213 -8.65 -14.61 0.19
CA GLU A 213 -8.25 -15.38 -0.98
C GLU A 213 -7.65 -14.48 -2.07
N PRO A 214 -6.58 -14.91 -2.75
CA PRO A 214 -6.06 -14.20 -3.92
C PRO A 214 -7.13 -13.97 -4.98
N LEU A 215 -7.05 -12.84 -5.67
CA LEU A 215 -7.87 -12.58 -6.85
C LEU A 215 -7.18 -13.19 -8.07
N GLY A 216 -7.73 -14.28 -8.61
CA GLY A 216 -7.17 -14.93 -9.78
C GLY A 216 -7.53 -14.22 -11.10
N ILE A 217 -6.79 -14.53 -12.17
CA ILE A 217 -6.99 -13.96 -13.52
C ILE A 217 -8.44 -14.06 -14.01
N ARG A 218 -9.10 -15.22 -13.81
CA ARG A 218 -10.49 -15.42 -14.23
C ARG A 218 -11.46 -14.49 -13.49
N GLN A 219 -11.35 -14.42 -12.17
CA GLN A 219 -12.18 -13.56 -11.34
C GLN A 219 -11.93 -12.08 -11.67
N ALA A 220 -10.68 -11.67 -11.81
CA ALA A 220 -10.34 -10.28 -12.17
C ALA A 220 -10.89 -9.88 -13.55
N ASN A 221 -10.89 -10.79 -14.54
CA ASN A 221 -11.50 -10.53 -15.84
C ASN A 221 -13.02 -10.35 -15.75
N ALA A 222 -13.70 -11.10 -14.87
CA ALA A 222 -15.14 -10.97 -14.68
C ALA A 222 -15.53 -9.60 -14.09
N LEU A 223 -14.62 -8.94 -13.37
CA LEU A 223 -14.84 -7.60 -12.81
C LEU A 223 -14.60 -6.46 -13.83
N LEU A 224 -13.99 -6.75 -14.97
CA LEU A 224 -13.74 -5.74 -16.00
C LEU A 224 -14.98 -5.55 -16.88
N LYS A 225 -15.23 -4.29 -17.28
CA LYS A 225 -16.23 -4.00 -18.32
C LYS A 225 -15.87 -4.78 -19.59
N PRO A 226 -16.85 -5.43 -20.25
CA PRO A 226 -16.63 -6.04 -21.56
C PRO A 226 -16.05 -5.01 -22.52
N LYS A 227 -15.03 -5.38 -23.31
CA LYS A 227 -14.58 -4.51 -24.40
C LYS A 227 -15.74 -4.30 -25.35
N PRO A 228 -16.06 -3.04 -25.75
CA PRO A 228 -17.07 -2.82 -26.77
C PRO A 228 -16.69 -3.56 -28.04
N ALA A 229 -17.65 -4.25 -28.66
CA ALA A 229 -17.43 -4.94 -29.93
C ALA A 229 -16.86 -3.95 -30.96
N PRO A 230 -15.89 -4.37 -31.79
CA PRO A 230 -15.34 -3.48 -32.82
C PRO A 230 -16.47 -2.99 -33.72
N ARG A 231 -16.67 -1.66 -33.77
CA ARG A 231 -17.65 -1.05 -34.68
C ARG A 231 -17.28 -1.48 -36.10
N SER A 232 -18.17 -2.23 -36.75
CA SER A 232 -18.01 -2.58 -38.15
C SER A 232 -17.91 -1.29 -38.95
N ARG A 233 -16.76 -1.06 -39.58
CA ARG A 233 -16.64 0.01 -40.58
C ARG A 233 -17.58 -0.37 -41.72
N LYS A 234 -18.78 0.21 -41.79
CA LYS A 234 -19.59 0.20 -43.00
C LYS A 234 -18.70 0.76 -44.11
N ARG A 235 -18.25 -0.10 -45.03
CA ARG A 235 -17.65 0.32 -46.29
C ARG A 235 -18.70 1.19 -46.98
N LYS A 236 -18.41 2.49 -47.14
CA LYS A 236 -19.17 3.33 -48.07
C LYS A 236 -18.85 2.78 -49.47
N ALA A 237 -19.87 2.29 -50.14
CA ALA A 237 -19.86 2.03 -51.57
C ALA A 237 -19.87 3.36 -52.33
#